data_AF-A0A9P6N4R6-F1
#
_entry.id   AF-A0A9P6N4R6-F1
#
_cell.length_a   1.000
_cell.length_b   1.000
_cell.length_c   1.000
_cell.angle_alpha   90.00
_cell.angle_beta   90.00
_cell.angle_gamma   90.00
#
_symmetry.space_group_name_H-M   'P 1'
#
loop_
_entity.id
_entity.type
_entity.pdbx_description
1 polymer ?
#
loop_
_entity_poly.entity_id
_entity_poly.type
_entity_poly.pdbx_seq_one_letter_code
_entity_poly.pdbx_strand_id
1 'polypeptide(L)'
;MDPKAANYAIRNQVSYSDLKRTERSYQRILQCHKCQDFGHFLNACTNGTACTHCAGEHTFENCDRRHEPIMCINCLTDLVNKHFPGSDSWSLDELSEAQRRLINHSAYSSTCPIRRKHIHEASSKPEYFKERSAHV
;
A
#
# COMPACT_ATOMS: atom_id res chain seq x y z
N MET A 1 -25.40 10.41 -5.43
CA MET A 1 -24.66 11.46 -4.70
C MET A 1 -24.66 11.03 -3.25
N ASP A 2 -23.49 10.90 -2.61
CA ASP A 2 -23.45 10.53 -1.19
C ASP A 2 -23.92 11.73 -0.33
N PRO A 3 -25.01 11.61 0.45
CA PRO A 3 -25.52 12.71 1.28
C PRO A 3 -24.49 13.25 2.27
N LYS A 4 -23.55 12.42 2.73
CA LYS A 4 -22.50 12.84 3.68
C LYS A 4 -21.51 13.82 3.05
N ALA A 5 -21.07 13.53 1.82
CA ALA A 5 -20.17 14.41 1.06
C ALA A 5 -20.82 15.78 0.75
N ALA A 6 -22.11 15.79 0.41
CA ALA A 6 -22.85 17.03 0.16
C ALA A 6 -22.95 17.91 1.42
N ASN A 7 -23.30 17.31 2.56
CA ASN A 7 -23.42 18.04 3.83
C ASN A 7 -22.07 18.60 4.33
N TYR A 8 -20.97 17.89 4.09
CA TYR A 8 -19.63 18.39 4.41
C TYR A 8 -19.24 19.60 3.56
N ALA A 9 -19.56 19.60 2.26
CA ALA A 9 -19.28 20.70 1.33
C ALA A 9 -19.92 22.01 1.81
N ILE A 10 -21.21 21.92 2.14
CA ILE A 10 -22.02 23.04 2.63
C ILE A 10 -21.44 23.60 3.92
N ARG A 11 -21.12 22.73 4.89
CA ARG A 11 -20.62 23.15 6.22
C ARG A 11 -19.26 23.84 6.17
N ASN A 12 -18.38 23.42 5.27
CA ASN A 12 -17.01 23.91 5.18
C ASN A 12 -16.80 24.92 4.05
N GLN A 13 -17.88 25.33 3.35
CA GLN A 13 -17.86 26.29 2.25
C GLN A 13 -16.85 25.94 1.14
N VAL A 14 -16.67 24.64 0.89
CA VAL A 14 -15.80 24.13 -0.18
C VAL A 14 -16.66 23.70 -1.36
N SER A 15 -16.19 23.96 -2.57
CA SER A 15 -16.90 23.51 -3.77
C SER A 15 -16.96 21.98 -3.81
N TYR A 16 -18.09 21.42 -4.22
CA TYR A 16 -18.22 19.98 -4.45
C TYR A 16 -17.23 19.47 -5.51
N SER A 17 -16.86 20.29 -6.50
CA SER A 17 -15.82 19.94 -7.48
C SER A 17 -14.45 19.76 -6.81
N ASP A 18 -14.16 20.55 -5.76
CA ASP A 18 -12.93 20.41 -4.99
C ASP A 18 -12.97 19.17 -4.09
N LEU A 19 -14.12 18.85 -3.49
CA LEU A 19 -14.27 17.59 -2.75
C LEU A 19 -14.07 16.38 -3.65
N LYS A 20 -14.70 16.36 -4.82
CA LYS A 20 -14.56 15.27 -5.80
C LYS A 20 -13.12 15.18 -6.34
N ARG A 21 -12.43 16.31 -6.44
CA ARG A 21 -11.00 16.37 -6.77
C ARG A 21 -10.16 15.82 -5.62
N THR A 22 -10.47 16.13 -4.36
CA THR A 22 -9.80 15.55 -3.20
C THR A 22 -10.07 14.07 -3.07
N GLU A 23 -11.30 13.57 -3.26
CA GLU A 23 -11.62 12.13 -3.28
C GLU A 23 -10.83 11.38 -4.37
N ARG A 24 -10.74 11.94 -5.58
CA ARG A 24 -9.88 11.39 -6.66
C ARG A 24 -8.38 11.52 -6.38
N SER A 25 -7.97 12.43 -5.51
CA SER A 25 -6.58 12.59 -5.07
C SER A 25 -6.25 11.65 -3.89
N TYR A 26 -7.18 11.43 -2.96
CA TYR A 26 -7.11 10.44 -1.89
C TYR A 26 -7.07 9.01 -2.43
N GLN A 27 -7.62 8.76 -3.63
CA GLN A 27 -7.44 7.50 -4.37
C GLN A 27 -5.99 7.22 -4.78
N ARG A 28 -5.11 8.23 -4.76
CA ARG A 28 -3.70 8.08 -5.15
C ARG A 28 -2.80 8.16 -3.92
N ILE A 29 -2.84 7.11 -3.12
CA ILE A 29 -1.74 6.90 -2.18
C ILE A 29 -0.46 6.74 -2.97
N LEU A 30 0.52 7.49 -2.51
CA LEU A 30 1.88 7.41 -2.97
C LEU A 30 2.47 6.04 -2.67
N GLN A 31 2.98 5.37 -3.69
CA GLN A 31 3.71 4.11 -3.58
C GLN A 31 5.15 4.35 -4.03
N CYS A 32 6.11 3.92 -3.22
CA CYS A 32 7.52 4.05 -3.54
C CYS A 32 7.91 3.05 -4.65
N HIS A 33 8.56 3.51 -5.72
CA HIS A 33 8.91 2.64 -6.84
C HIS A 33 10.15 1.75 -6.57
N LYS A 34 10.89 1.99 -5.47
CA LYS A 34 12.03 1.16 -5.04
C LYS A 34 11.60 0.03 -4.11
N CYS A 35 10.97 0.36 -2.98
CA CYS A 35 10.60 -0.62 -1.96
C CYS A 35 9.13 -1.06 -2.03
N GLN A 36 8.31 -0.42 -2.88
CA GLN A 36 6.89 -0.73 -3.06
C GLN A 36 5.98 -0.46 -1.84
N ASP A 37 6.51 0.08 -0.74
CA ASP A 37 5.72 0.54 0.41
C ASP A 37 4.98 1.86 0.09
N PHE A 38 3.93 2.12 0.86
CA PHE A 38 3.09 3.29 0.75
C PHE A 38 3.57 4.45 1.63
N GLY A 39 3.32 5.69 1.18
CA GLY A 39 3.47 6.90 1.99
C GLY A 39 4.74 7.72 1.74
N HIS A 40 5.67 7.27 0.89
CA HIS A 40 6.88 8.03 0.55
C HIS A 40 7.30 7.88 -0.92
N PHE A 41 8.10 8.83 -1.40
CA PHE A 41 8.66 8.84 -2.76
C PHE A 41 10.02 8.11 -2.80
N LEU A 42 10.44 7.70 -4.00
CA LEU A 42 11.75 7.11 -4.26
C LEU A 42 12.91 7.90 -3.63
N ASN A 43 12.91 9.22 -3.76
CA ASN A 43 13.99 10.08 -3.28
C ASN A 43 14.08 10.17 -1.75
N ALA A 44 13.00 9.83 -1.04
CA ALA A 44 12.94 9.78 0.41
C ALA A 44 13.03 8.34 0.95
N CYS A 45 13.33 7.36 0.09
CA CYS A 45 13.32 5.96 0.45
C CYS A 45 14.66 5.51 1.04
N THR A 46 14.64 5.13 2.32
CA THR A 46 15.78 4.51 3.03
C THR A 46 15.77 2.98 2.98
N ASN A 47 14.64 2.38 2.59
CA ASN A 47 14.47 0.93 2.51
C ASN A 47 15.26 0.29 1.35
N GLY A 48 15.46 -1.02 1.44
CA GLY A 48 15.97 -1.86 0.35
C GLY A 48 15.04 -1.90 -0.87
N THR A 49 15.56 -2.36 -2.00
CA THR A 49 14.77 -2.59 -3.22
C THR A 49 13.90 -3.82 -3.05
N ALA A 50 12.64 -3.76 -3.47
CA ALA A 50 11.72 -4.88 -3.43
C ALA A 50 11.20 -5.22 -4.83
N CYS A 51 11.22 -6.50 -5.17
CA CYS A 51 10.75 -7.01 -6.44
C CYS A 51 9.23 -6.85 -6.54
N THR A 52 8.76 -6.24 -7.64
CA THR A 52 7.33 -6.03 -7.90
C THR A 52 6.55 -7.32 -8.19
N HIS A 53 7.27 -8.42 -8.42
CA HIS A 53 6.69 -9.75 -8.70
C HIS A 53 6.71 -10.66 -7.48
N CYS A 54 7.86 -10.88 -6.86
CA CYS A 54 8.00 -11.88 -5.78
C CYS A 54 8.31 -11.29 -4.40
N ALA A 55 8.29 -9.95 -4.27
CA ALA A 55 8.57 -9.26 -3.02
C ALA A 55 9.98 -9.49 -2.41
N GLY A 56 10.91 -10.12 -3.15
CA GLY A 56 12.29 -10.34 -2.70
C GLY A 56 13.19 -9.11 -2.88
N GLU A 57 14.39 -9.16 -2.29
CA GLU A 57 15.37 -8.06 -2.29
C GLU A 57 16.15 -7.92 -3.60
N HIS A 58 15.43 -7.70 -4.70
CA HIS A 58 15.99 -7.52 -6.05
C HIS A 58 15.01 -6.74 -6.94
N THR A 59 15.44 -6.31 -8.12
CA THR A 59 14.55 -5.71 -9.12
C THR A 59 13.85 -6.77 -9.95
N PHE A 60 12.73 -6.44 -10.60
CA PHE A 60 12.01 -7.38 -11.46
C PHE A 60 12.90 -8.00 -12.57
N GLU A 61 13.85 -7.22 -13.10
CA GLU A 61 14.82 -7.61 -14.11
C GLU A 61 15.71 -8.78 -13.65
N ASN A 62 15.96 -8.88 -12.35
CA ASN A 62 16.80 -9.92 -11.74
C ASN A 62 15.97 -10.99 -10.99
N CYS A 63 14.65 -11.03 -11.20
CA CYS A 63 13.78 -12.02 -10.60
C CYS A 63 13.87 -13.37 -11.31
N ASP A 64 14.30 -14.40 -10.59
CA ASP A 64 14.32 -15.81 -10.98
C ASP A 64 12.93 -16.49 -10.79
N ARG A 65 12.14 -15.98 -9.84
CA ARG A 65 10.78 -16.46 -9.50
C ARG A 65 9.67 -15.90 -10.39
N ARG A 66 9.96 -15.51 -11.64
CA ARG A 66 8.95 -14.99 -12.58
C ARG A 66 7.87 -15.99 -12.98
N HIS A 67 8.18 -17.28 -12.83
CA HIS A 67 7.27 -18.39 -13.10
C HIS A 67 6.33 -18.69 -11.92
N GLU A 68 6.60 -18.14 -10.75
CA GLU A 68 5.76 -18.28 -9.55
C GLU A 68 4.63 -17.24 -9.53
N PRO A 69 3.59 -17.44 -8.70
CA PRO A 69 2.56 -16.44 -8.47
C PRO A 69 3.12 -15.09 -7.99
N ILE A 70 2.46 -14.01 -8.40
CA ILE A 70 2.82 -12.64 -7.99
C ILE A 70 2.54 -12.47 -6.50
N MET A 71 3.34 -11.68 -5.80
CA MET A 71 3.18 -11.39 -4.38
C MET A 71 3.29 -9.90 -4.11
N CYS A 72 2.33 -9.36 -3.33
CA CYS A 72 2.39 -7.99 -2.85
C CYS A 72 3.19 -7.91 -1.55
N ILE A 73 4.32 -7.19 -1.57
CA ILE A 73 5.17 -6.98 -0.38
C ILE A 73 4.39 -6.42 0.81
N ASN A 74 3.45 -5.49 0.59
CA ASN A 74 2.68 -4.88 1.67
C ASN A 74 1.72 -5.88 2.32
N CYS A 75 1.04 -6.71 1.53
CA CYS A 75 0.16 -7.77 2.06
C CYS A 75 0.95 -8.87 2.76
N LEU A 76 2.12 -9.20 2.22
CA LEU A 76 3.03 -10.20 2.77
C LEU A 76 3.60 -9.75 4.12
N THR A 77 4.06 -8.51 4.21
CA THR A 77 4.55 -7.90 5.45
C THR A 77 3.44 -7.84 6.51
N ASP A 78 2.23 -7.41 6.14
CA ASP A 78 1.08 -7.40 7.07
C ASP A 78 0.72 -8.81 7.56
N LEU A 79 0.78 -9.82 6.68
CA LEU A 79 0.53 -11.21 7.03
C LEU A 79 1.58 -11.75 8.01
N VAL A 80 2.87 -11.54 7.71
CA VAL A 80 3.99 -11.98 8.57
C VAL A 80 3.89 -11.31 9.93
N ASN A 81 3.66 -9.99 9.98
CA ASN A 81 3.52 -9.27 11.25
C ASN A 81 2.36 -9.77 12.11
N LYS A 82 1.28 -10.26 11.50
CA LYS A 82 0.11 -10.81 12.22
C LYS A 82 0.33 -12.22 12.75
N HIS A 83 1.01 -13.07 11.99
CA HIS A 83 1.12 -14.50 12.29
C HIS A 83 2.47 -14.90 12.89
N PHE A 84 3.52 -14.15 12.61
CA PHE A 84 4.90 -14.43 13.01
C PHE A 84 5.59 -13.15 13.53
N PRO A 85 5.05 -12.49 14.58
CA PRO A 85 5.59 -11.25 15.09
C PRO A 85 7.03 -11.43 15.58
N GLY A 86 7.94 -10.56 15.13
CA GLY A 86 9.35 -10.57 15.54
C GLY A 86 10.21 -11.63 14.85
N SER A 87 9.74 -12.23 13.75
CA SER A 87 10.59 -13.09 12.92
C SER A 87 11.46 -12.26 11.97
N ASP A 88 12.78 -12.38 12.11
CA ASP A 88 13.76 -11.77 11.22
C ASP A 88 13.93 -12.55 9.90
N SER A 89 13.34 -13.75 9.81
CA SER A 89 13.43 -14.63 8.64
C SER A 89 12.10 -15.34 8.43
N TRP A 90 11.46 -15.13 7.28
CA TRP A 90 10.19 -15.74 6.94
C TRP A 90 10.31 -16.47 5.60
N SER A 91 9.76 -17.68 5.54
CA SER A 91 9.69 -18.45 4.30
C SER A 91 8.27 -18.50 3.76
N LEU A 92 8.12 -18.35 2.44
CA LEU A 92 6.83 -18.58 1.78
C LEU A 92 6.32 -20.00 1.99
N ASP A 93 7.23 -20.95 2.25
CA ASP A 93 6.90 -22.35 2.54
C ASP A 93 6.13 -22.53 3.84
N GLU A 94 6.20 -21.57 4.75
CA GLU A 94 5.46 -21.58 6.00
C GLU A 94 4.02 -21.06 5.85
N LEU A 95 3.68 -20.46 4.70
CA LEU A 95 2.35 -19.93 4.43
C LEU A 95 1.40 -21.01 3.91
N SER A 96 0.26 -21.16 4.57
CA SER A 96 -0.86 -21.97 4.06
C SER A 96 -1.34 -21.48 2.69
N GLU A 97 -1.97 -22.36 1.91
CA GLU A 97 -2.49 -22.00 0.59
C GLU A 97 -3.48 -20.82 0.65
N ALA A 98 -4.33 -20.77 1.68
CA ALA A 98 -5.25 -19.65 1.91
C ALA A 98 -4.50 -18.33 2.08
N GLN A 99 -3.41 -18.33 2.85
CA GLN A 99 -2.56 -17.15 3.05
C GLN A 99 -1.85 -16.73 1.76
N ARG A 100 -1.31 -17.68 1.00
CA ARG A 100 -0.68 -17.40 -0.31
C ARG A 100 -1.66 -16.76 -1.29
N ARG A 101 -2.92 -17.19 -1.29
CA ARG A 101 -3.97 -16.58 -2.13
C ARG A 101 -4.28 -15.13 -1.74
N LEU A 102 -4.20 -14.77 -0.45
CA LEU A 102 -4.44 -13.38 0.01
C LEU A 102 -3.39 -12.39 -0.47
N ILE A 103 -2.15 -12.85 -0.64
CA ILE A 103 -1.03 -12.01 -1.10
C ILE A 103 -0.83 -12.07 -2.62
N ASN A 104 -1.55 -12.96 -3.32
CA ASN A 104 -1.37 -13.24 -4.74
C ASN A 104 -1.95 -12.14 -5.65
N HIS A 105 -1.30 -10.99 -5.65
CA HIS A 105 -1.58 -9.88 -6.57
C HIS A 105 -0.39 -8.93 -6.61
N SER A 106 -0.30 -8.13 -7.68
CA SER A 106 0.73 -7.09 -7.78
C SER A 106 0.60 -6.04 -6.66
N ALA A 107 1.73 -5.46 -6.24
CA ALA A 107 1.76 -4.30 -5.34
C ALA A 107 0.96 -3.10 -5.87
N TYR A 108 0.79 -3.00 -7.19
CA TYR A 108 -0.01 -1.94 -7.84
C TYR A 108 -1.50 -2.25 -7.92
N SER A 109 -1.97 -3.42 -7.46
CA SER A 109 -3.38 -3.80 -7.56
C SER A 109 -4.29 -2.78 -6.87
N SER A 110 -5.35 -2.34 -7.57
CA SER A 110 -6.40 -1.47 -7.02
C SER A 110 -7.31 -2.22 -6.04
N THR A 111 -7.26 -3.55 -6.03
CA THR A 111 -8.01 -4.41 -5.11
C THR A 111 -7.18 -4.86 -3.91
N CYS A 112 -5.91 -4.44 -3.81
CA CYS A 112 -5.04 -4.74 -2.67
C CYS A 112 -5.71 -4.31 -1.35
N PRO A 113 -5.90 -5.22 -0.37
CA PRO A 113 -6.54 -4.90 0.90
C PRO A 113 -5.74 -3.88 1.71
N ILE A 114 -4.41 -3.97 1.71
CA ILE A 114 -3.54 -3.02 2.42
C ILE A 114 -3.61 -1.64 1.78
N ARG A 115 -3.57 -1.56 0.45
CA ARG A 115 -3.77 -0.28 -0.26
C ARG A 115 -5.10 0.36 0.11
N ARG A 116 -6.21 -0.40 0.09
CA ARG A 116 -7.54 0.10 0.48
C ARG A 116 -7.56 0.60 1.93
N LYS A 117 -6.91 -0.12 2.85
CA LYS A 117 -6.75 0.30 4.24
C LYS A 117 -6.05 1.65 4.33
N HIS A 118 -4.92 1.82 3.65
CA HIS A 118 -4.24 3.11 3.60
C HIS A 118 -5.12 4.20 2.98
N ILE A 119 -5.91 3.91 1.93
CA ILE A 119 -6.77 4.94 1.28
C ILE A 119 -7.78 5.45 2.30
N HIS A 120 -8.38 4.53 3.05
CA HIS A 120 -9.33 4.84 4.09
C HIS A 120 -8.70 5.64 5.24
N GLU A 121 -7.50 5.27 5.68
CA GLU A 121 -6.74 6.01 6.71
C GLU A 121 -6.39 7.44 6.25
N ALA A 122 -5.88 7.59 5.03
CA ALA A 122 -5.57 8.90 4.46
C ALA A 122 -6.81 9.78 4.30
N SER A 123 -7.95 9.19 3.92
CA SER A 123 -9.23 9.91 3.76
C SER A 123 -9.83 10.34 5.11
N SER A 124 -9.50 9.62 6.20
CA SER A 124 -9.99 9.92 7.55
C SER A 124 -9.07 10.87 8.34
N LYS A 125 -7.82 11.06 7.90
CA LYS A 125 -6.84 11.94 8.55
C LYS A 125 -6.03 12.73 7.50
N PRO A 126 -6.35 14.02 7.24
CA PRO A 126 -5.63 14.84 6.26
C PRO A 126 -4.13 15.03 6.55
N GLU A 127 -3.70 14.89 7.81
CA GLU A 127 -2.30 15.02 8.26
C GLU A 127 -1.42 13.79 7.92
N TYR A 128 -2.02 12.66 7.52
CA TYR A 128 -1.39 11.32 7.42
C TYR A 128 -0.10 11.27 6.57
N PHE A 129 -0.01 12.11 5.53
CA PHE A 129 1.17 12.14 4.66
C PHE A 129 2.37 12.88 5.25
N LYS A 130 2.15 13.80 6.20
CA LYS A 130 3.23 14.53 6.87
C LYS A 130 3.99 13.65 7.86
N GLU A 131 3.28 12.77 8.56
CA GLU A 131 3.85 11.92 9.62
C GLU A 131 4.70 10.76 9.06
N ARG A 132 4.28 10.08 7.99
CA ARG A 132 5.07 8.99 7.39
C ARG A 132 6.25 9.47 6.53
N SER A 133 6.29 10.75 6.15
CA SER A 133 7.46 11.36 5.51
C SER A 133 8.53 11.83 6.52
N ALA A 134 8.17 11.92 7.81
CA ALA A 134 9.02 12.44 8.88
C ALA A 134 9.72 11.34 9.72
N HIS A 135 9.33 10.07 9.56
CA HIS A 135 10.01 8.93 10.14
C HIS A 135 11.08 8.36 9.18
N VAL A 136 11.98 9.24 8.77
CA VAL A 136 13.23 8.96 8.05
C VAL A 136 14.36 8.86 9.07
#